data_AF-A0A060CAI7-F1
#
_entry.id   AF-A0A060CAI7-F1
#
_cell.length_a   1.000
_cell.length_b   1.000
_cell.length_c   1.000
_cell.angle_alpha   90.00
_cell.angle_beta   90.00
_cell.angle_gamma   90.00
#
_symmetry.space_group_name_H-M   'P 1'
#
loop_
_entity.id
_entity.type
_entity.pdbx_description
1 polymer ?
#
loop_
_entity_poly.entity_id
_entity_poly.type
_entity_poly.pdbx_seq_one_letter_code
_entity_poly.pdbx_strand_id
1 'polypeptide(L)' 'MPQGYSKAQRYPAILDVHGGPKAAYGTVFFHEMQVWASAGYVVMFCNPYGGDGKGDAFSDMRGKYGTTD' A
#
# COMPACT_ATOMS: atom_id res chain seq x y z
N MET A 1 9.93 6.43 2.51
CA MET A 1 10.64 7.44 1.68
C MET A 1 12.07 7.00 1.51
N PRO A 2 12.73 7.31 0.37
CA PRO A 2 14.11 6.90 0.16
C PRO A 2 15.08 7.64 1.09
N GLN A 3 16.23 7.02 1.37
CA GLN A 3 17.27 7.64 2.18
C GLN A 3 17.78 8.92 1.51
N GLY A 4 17.90 10.01 2.26
CA GLY A 4 18.38 11.30 1.72
C GLY A 4 17.39 11.99 0.77
N TYR A 5 16.10 11.68 0.86
CA TYR A 5 15.05 12.31 0.05
C TYR A 5 15.17 13.84 0.00
N SER A 6 15.09 14.39 -1.22
CA SER A 6 15.05 15.83 -1.47
C SER A 6 13.86 16.19 -2.35
N LYS A 7 13.13 17.25 -1.98
CA LYS A 7 12.01 17.77 -2.78
C LYS A 7 12.43 18.28 -4.17
N ALA A 8 13.71 18.57 -4.38
CA ALA A 8 14.24 19.05 -5.66
C ALA A 8 14.49 17.93 -6.68
N GLN A 9 14.43 16.66 -6.26
CA GLN A 9 14.71 15.50 -7.11
C GLN A 9 13.43 14.70 -7.40
N ARG A 10 13.40 14.03 -8.55
CA ARG A 10 12.35 13.05 -8.89
C ARG A 10 12.86 11.66 -8.59
N TYR A 11 11.98 10.83 -8.03
CA TYR A 11 12.28 9.44 -7.69
C TYR A 11 11.27 8.52 -8.39
N PRO A 12 11.68 7.32 -8.81
CA PRO A 12 10.71 6.31 -9.21
C PRO A 12 9.83 5.95 -8.01
N ALA A 13 8.57 5.65 -8.29
CA ALA A 13 7.58 5.34 -7.27
C ALA A 13 7.08 3.90 -7.42
N ILE A 14 6.86 3.24 -6.29
CA ILE A 14 6.18 1.95 -6.19
C ILE A 14 4.89 2.21 -5.41
N LEU A 15 3.77 1.83 -6.00
CA LEU A 15 2.52 1.64 -5.28
C LEU A 15 2.43 0.16 -4.92
N ASP A 16 2.61 -0.14 -3.63
CA ASP A 16 2.45 -1.49 -3.11
C ASP A 16 0.98 -1.72 -2.74
N VAL A 17 0.34 -2.64 -3.46
CA VAL A 17 -1.08 -2.95 -3.32
C VAL A 17 -1.20 -4.35 -2.74
N HIS A 18 -1.76 -4.44 -1.54
CA HIS A 18 -2.10 -5.74 -0.97
C HIS A 18 -3.31 -6.35 -1.68
N GLY A 19 -3.48 -7.67 -1.51
CA GLY A 19 -4.60 -8.42 -2.08
C GLY A 19 -5.96 -8.14 -1.43
N GLY A 20 -6.91 -9.02 -1.72
CA GLY A 20 -8.34 -8.88 -1.41
C GLY A 20 -8.72 -8.80 0.09
N PRO A 21 -9.99 -9.09 0.42
CA PRO A 21 -10.68 -8.38 1.50
C PRO A 21 -10.27 -8.72 2.94
N LYS A 22 -9.30 -9.62 3.10
CA LYS A 22 -8.76 -10.06 4.38
C LYS A 22 -7.29 -9.65 4.58
N ALA A 23 -6.80 -8.74 3.74
CA ALA A 23 -5.50 -8.11 3.89
C ALA A 23 -5.66 -6.65 4.34
N ALA A 24 -4.71 -6.20 5.16
CA ALA A 24 -4.55 -4.81 5.54
C ALA A 24 -3.08 -4.56 5.91
N TYR A 25 -2.53 -3.42 5.50
CA TYR A 25 -1.32 -2.90 6.11
C TYR A 25 -1.64 -2.40 7.52
N GLY A 26 -0.90 -2.92 8.50
CA GLY A 26 -0.97 -2.51 9.90
C GLY A 26 0.22 -1.65 10.31
N THR A 27 0.40 -1.47 11.61
CA THR A 27 1.53 -0.72 12.20
C THR A 27 2.80 -1.56 12.36
N VAL A 28 2.85 -2.74 11.72
CA VAL A 28 3.98 -3.67 11.81
C VAL A 28 5.06 -3.34 10.78
N PHE A 29 6.23 -3.93 10.95
CA PHE A 29 7.34 -3.75 10.03
C PHE A 29 7.16 -4.58 8.75
N PHE A 30 7.21 -3.91 7.59
CA PHE A 30 7.22 -4.54 6.27
C PHE A 30 8.60 -4.37 5.64
N HIS A 31 9.38 -5.44 5.62
CA HIS A 31 10.79 -5.40 5.21
C HIS A 31 10.96 -5.04 3.73
N GLU A 32 10.04 -5.49 2.87
CA GLU A 32 10.02 -5.22 1.44
C GLU A 32 9.96 -3.72 1.15
N MET A 33 9.09 -3.00 1.87
CA MET A 33 8.98 -1.54 1.78
C MET A 33 10.28 -0.84 2.15
N GLN A 34 11.02 -1.36 3.14
CA GLN A 34 12.30 -0.80 3.53
C GLN A 34 13.40 -1.08 2.51
N VAL A 35 13.40 -2.28 1.91
CA VAL A 35 14.34 -2.65 0.84
C VAL A 35 14.15 -1.75 -0.38
N TRP A 36 12.91 -1.48 -0.78
CA TRP A 36 12.66 -0.57 -1.91
C TRP A 36 13.00 0.88 -1.58
N ALA A 37 12.68 1.34 -0.37
CA ALA A 37 13.06 2.68 0.08
C ALA A 37 14.59 2.86 0.08
N SER A 38 15.35 1.87 0.56
CA SER A 38 16.82 1.93 0.54
C SER A 38 17.39 1.88 -0.87
N ALA A 39 16.69 1.22 -1.81
CA ALA A 39 17.02 1.21 -3.24
C ALA A 39 16.65 2.52 -3.98
N GLY A 40 16.14 3.54 -3.28
CA GLY A 40 15.88 4.87 -3.86
C GLY A 40 14.45 5.08 -4.36
N TYR A 41 13.51 4.18 -4.05
CA TYR A 41 12.11 4.33 -4.43
C TYR A 41 11.31 5.12 -3.40
N VAL A 42 10.34 5.88 -3.89
CA VAL A 42 9.20 6.32 -3.07
C VAL A 42 8.18 5.18 -3.03
N VAL A 43 8.00 4.57 -1.85
CA VAL A 43 7.01 3.53 -1.63
C VAL A 43 5.73 4.16 -1.08
N MET A 44 4.62 3.92 -1.75
CA MET A 44 3.27 4.32 -1.37
C MET A 44 2.45 3.06 -1.13
N PHE A 45 1.62 3.08 -0.09
CA PHE A 45 0.73 1.98 0.26
C PHE A 45 -0.48 2.54 0.98
N CYS A 46 -1.61 1.87 0.86
CA CYS A 46 -2.85 2.19 1.57
C CYS A 46 -3.68 0.93 1.73
N ASN A 47 -4.72 1.03 2.56
CA ASN A 47 -5.75 -0.01 2.67
C ASN A 47 -6.97 0.42 1.82
N PRO A 48 -7.05 0.00 0.54
CA PRO A 48 -8.16 0.33 -0.35
C PRO A 48 -9.48 -0.28 0.13
N TYR A 49 -10.59 0.16 -0.43
CA TYR A 49 -11.89 -0.46 -0.23
C TYR A 49 -11.82 -1.97 -0.48
N GLY A 50 -12.60 -2.72 0.30
CA GLY A 50 -12.50 -4.16 0.34
C GLY A 50 -11.51 -4.66 1.38
N GLY A 51 -10.44 -3.94 1.72
CA GLY A 51 -9.46 -4.36 2.74
C GLY A 51 -10.05 -4.57 4.14
N ASP A 52 -9.29 -5.26 5.00
CA ASP A 52 -9.75 -5.58 6.36
C ASP A 52 -9.56 -4.39 7.35
N GLY A 53 -10.13 -4.51 8.55
CA GLY A 53 -9.92 -3.57 9.66
C GLY A 53 -10.87 -2.37 9.71
N LYS A 54 -11.84 -2.28 8.78
CA LYS A 54 -12.87 -1.21 8.73
C LYS A 54 -14.31 -1.74 8.71
N GLY A 55 -14.51 -3.01 9.07
CA GLY A 55 -15.82 -3.66 9.19
C GLY A 55 -16.34 -4.32 7.91
N ASP A 56 -17.41 -5.11 8.07
CA ASP A 56 -17.95 -5.96 7.00
C ASP A 56 -18.46 -5.16 5.80
N ALA A 57 -19.10 -4.01 6.05
CA ALA A 57 -19.60 -3.15 4.98
C ALA A 57 -18.45 -2.62 4.09
N PHE A 58 -17.32 -2.26 4.68
CA PHE A 58 -16.15 -1.78 3.93
C PHE A 58 -15.44 -2.91 3.18
N SER A 59 -15.44 -4.13 3.75
CA SER A 59 -14.76 -5.28 3.17
C SER A 59 -15.59 -6.06 2.14
N ASP A 60 -16.87 -5.73 1.95
CA ASP A 60 -17.74 -6.46 1.04
C ASP A 60 -17.45 -6.15 -0.44
N MET A 61 -16.66 -7.03 -1.05
CA MET A 61 -16.28 -6.99 -2.47
C MET A 61 -16.97 -8.08 -3.32
N ARG A 62 -17.92 -8.83 -2.75
CA ARG A 62 -18.56 -9.94 -3.47
C ARG A 62 -19.25 -9.42 -4.73
N GLY A 63 -18.82 -9.96 -5.88
CA GLY A 63 -19.33 -9.55 -7.19
C GLY A 63 -18.82 -8.20 -7.72
N LYS A 64 -17.82 -7.57 -7.07
CA LYS A 64 -17.32 -6.22 -7.41
C LYS A 64 -15.80 -6.14 -7.60
N TYR A 65 -15.11 -7.29 -7.68
CA TYR A 65 -13.65 -7.34 -7.81
C TYR A 65 -13.15 -6.54 -9.03
N GLY A 66 -12.18 -5.65 -8.79
CA GLY A 66 -11.56 -4.84 -9.85
C GLY A 66 -12.42 -3.66 -10.35
N THR A 67 -13.53 -3.33 -9.68
CA THR A 67 -14.44 -2.26 -10.10
C THR A 67 -14.59 -1.11 -9.11
N THR A 68 -14.23 -1.33 -7.84
CA THR A 68 -14.33 -0.32 -6.76
C THR A 68 -13.04 -0.39 -5.94
N ASP A 69 -12.48 0.79 -5.64
CA ASP A 69 -11.26 1.07 -4.86
C ASP A 69 -11.61 2.00 -3.70
#